data_AF-A0A8T1VBZ0-F1
#
_entry.id   AF-A0A8T1VBZ0-F1
#
_cell.length_a   1.000
_cell.length_b   1.000
_cell.length_c   1.000
_cell.angle_alpha   90.00
_cell.angle_beta   90.00
_cell.angle_gamma   90.00
#
_symmetry.space_group_name_H-M   'P 1'
#
loop_
_entity.id
_entity.type
_entity.pdbx_description
1 polymer ?
#
loop_
_entity_poly.entity_id
_entity_poly.type
_entity_poly.pdbx_seq_one_letter_code
_entity_poly.pdbx_strand_id
1 'polypeptide(L)'
;MERDGFIHAEAFCSWCVEETRFDGLNNYLVGSFGASQVVVMERQNDFARFKVRSRNNEVKLSKMFALVEDVKTNIHIREYSVSQTTLEQIFNSFASQQEEEQGAVRGVFQQA
;
A
#
# COMPACT_ATOMS: atom_id res chain seq x y z
N MET A 1 -21.10 7.13 18.68
CA MET A 1 -21.72 5.79 18.56
C MET A 1 -21.16 4.93 19.68
N GLU A 2 -21.96 4.67 20.71
CA GLU A 2 -21.62 3.66 21.71
C GLU A 2 -21.62 2.28 21.04
N ARG A 3 -20.53 1.53 21.20
CA ARG A 3 -20.48 0.12 20.76
C ARG A 3 -20.99 -0.72 21.91
N ASP A 4 -22.02 -1.52 21.66
CA ASP A 4 -22.61 -2.48 22.59
C ASP A 4 -21.67 -3.66 22.92
N GLY A 5 -20.53 -3.75 22.23
CA GLY A 5 -19.48 -4.74 22.45
C GLY A 5 -19.71 -6.07 21.74
N PHE A 6 -20.76 -6.18 20.93
CA PHE A 6 -21.09 -7.40 20.19
C PHE A 6 -20.85 -7.23 18.69
N ILE A 7 -20.60 -8.35 18.00
CA ILE A 7 -20.51 -8.43 16.55
C ILE A 7 -21.41 -9.56 16.07
N HIS A 8 -22.12 -9.33 14.97
CA HIS A 8 -22.87 -10.40 14.32
C HIS A 8 -21.91 -11.45 13.77
N ALA A 9 -22.23 -12.74 13.96
CA ALA A 9 -21.40 -13.84 13.47
C ALA A 9 -21.09 -13.72 11.96
N GLU A 10 -22.06 -13.27 11.16
CA GLU A 10 -21.87 -13.03 9.72
C GLU A 10 -20.82 -11.94 9.42
N ALA A 11 -20.84 -10.84 10.18
CA ALA A 11 -19.88 -9.76 10.04
C ALA A 11 -18.47 -10.24 10.44
N PHE A 12 -18.37 -11.05 11.50
CA PHE A 12 -17.11 -11.68 11.91
C PHE A 12 -16.58 -12.64 10.83
N CYS A 13 -17.44 -13.51 10.29
CA CYS A 13 -17.06 -14.44 9.23
C CYS A 13 -16.61 -13.71 7.96
N SER A 14 -17.33 -12.66 7.55
CA SER A 14 -16.95 -11.83 6.41
C SER A 14 -15.56 -11.21 6.61
N TRP A 15 -15.32 -10.64 7.79
CA TRP A 15 -14.01 -10.10 8.15
C TRP A 15 -12.91 -11.17 8.12
N CYS A 16 -13.15 -12.38 8.67
CA CYS A 16 -12.16 -13.46 8.62
C CYS A 16 -11.81 -13.87 7.19
N VAL A 17 -12.78 -13.88 6.27
CA VAL A 17 -12.55 -14.18 4.85
C VAL A 17 -11.71 -13.10 4.20
N GLU A 18 -12.00 -11.83 4.47
CA GLU A 18 -11.21 -10.69 3.97
C GLU A 18 -9.77 -10.73 4.48
N GLU A 19 -9.57 -11.02 5.77
CA GLU A 19 -8.25 -11.16 6.40
C GLU A 19 -7.46 -12.30 5.75
N THR A 20 -8.09 -13.46 5.56
CA THR A 20 -7.46 -14.62 4.93
C THR A 20 -7.01 -14.33 3.49
N ARG A 21 -7.83 -13.60 2.72
CA ARG A 21 -7.48 -13.20 1.35
C ARG A 21 -6.35 -12.21 1.31
N PHE A 22 -6.35 -11.22 2.21
CA PHE A 22 -5.26 -10.26 2.34
C PHE A 22 -3.95 -10.99 2.67
N ASP A 23 -3.96 -11.87 3.67
CA ASP A 23 -2.79 -12.64 4.07
C ASP A 23 -2.28 -13.51 2.93
N GLY A 24 -3.18 -14.17 2.20
CA GLY A 24 -2.84 -14.93 1.00
C GLY A 24 -2.11 -14.08 -0.05
N LEU A 25 -2.61 -12.87 -0.33
CA LEU A 25 -2.02 -11.97 -1.32
C LEU A 25 -0.66 -11.43 -0.84
N ASN A 26 -0.59 -10.99 0.40
CA ASN A 26 0.62 -10.47 1.01
C ASN A 26 1.72 -11.54 1.01
N ASN A 27 1.41 -12.75 1.46
CA ASN A 27 2.35 -13.87 1.49
C ASN A 27 2.81 -14.26 0.08
N TYR A 28 1.92 -14.25 -0.90
CA TYR A 28 2.28 -14.54 -2.30
C TYR A 28 3.24 -13.50 -2.88
N LEU A 29 2.97 -12.21 -2.67
CA LEU A 29 3.87 -11.13 -3.12
C LEU A 29 5.21 -11.18 -2.39
N VAL A 30 5.20 -11.39 -1.07
CA VAL A 30 6.41 -11.52 -0.26
C VAL A 30 7.24 -12.73 -0.69
N GLY A 31 6.61 -13.87 -1.00
CA GLY A 31 7.29 -15.05 -1.53
C GLY A 31 7.89 -14.81 -2.92
N SER A 32 7.23 -14.00 -3.75
CA SER A 32 7.67 -13.72 -5.14
C SER A 32 8.80 -12.70 -5.23
N PHE A 33 8.83 -11.70 -4.34
CA PHE A 33 9.75 -10.56 -4.43
C PHE A 33 10.69 -10.41 -3.22
N GLY A 34 10.42 -11.11 -2.12
CA GLY A 34 11.10 -10.97 -0.84
C GLY A 34 10.46 -9.92 0.06
N ALA A 35 10.45 -10.18 1.37
CA ALA A 35 9.78 -9.34 2.37
C ALA A 35 10.27 -7.88 2.41
N SER A 36 11.55 -7.64 2.09
CA SER A 36 12.12 -6.28 2.08
C SER A 36 11.69 -5.44 0.87
N GLN A 37 11.10 -6.07 -0.14
CA GLN A 37 10.71 -5.41 -1.39
C GLN A 37 9.21 -5.11 -1.46
N VAL A 38 8.40 -5.71 -0.60
CA VAL A 38 6.94 -5.54 -0.60
C VAL A 38 6.55 -4.66 0.58
N VAL A 39 5.89 -3.54 0.29
CA VAL A 39 5.40 -2.61 1.31
C VAL A 39 3.91 -2.41 1.12
N VAL A 40 3.13 -2.59 2.19
CA VAL A 40 1.71 -2.25 2.20
C VAL A 40 1.60 -0.73 2.38
N MET A 41 1.01 -0.06 1.40
CA MET A 41 0.84 1.39 1.41
C MET A 41 -0.51 1.82 1.97
N GLU A 42 -1.55 1.04 1.69
CA GLU A 42 -2.92 1.32 2.11
C GLU A 42 -3.63 -0.01 2.31
N ARG A 43 -4.46 -0.09 3.35
CA ARG A 43 -5.30 -1.25 3.65
C ARG A 43 -6.61 -0.79 4.26
N GLN A 44 -7.72 -1.10 3.61
CA GLN A 44 -9.07 -0.76 4.05
C GLN A 44 -10.05 -1.84 3.56
N ASN A 45 -10.63 -2.62 4.47
CA ASN A 45 -11.57 -3.70 4.15
C ASN A 45 -11.03 -4.63 3.03
N ASP A 46 -11.72 -4.71 1.89
CA ASP A 46 -11.39 -5.52 0.72
C ASP A 46 -10.42 -4.82 -0.26
N PHE A 47 -9.92 -3.63 0.08
CA PHE A 47 -8.95 -2.87 -0.70
C PHE A 47 -7.57 -2.85 -0.05
N ALA A 48 -6.54 -3.14 -0.85
CA ALA A 48 -5.15 -2.98 -0.45
C ALA A 48 -4.29 -2.44 -1.59
N ARG A 49 -3.36 -1.55 -1.25
CA ARG A 49 -2.36 -1.02 -2.18
C ARG A 49 -0.99 -1.47 -1.74
N PHE A 50 -0.27 -2.11 -2.65
CA PHE A 50 1.10 -2.56 -2.43
C PHE A 50 2.08 -1.73 -3.25
N LYS A 51 3.22 -1.41 -2.67
CA LYS A 51 4.40 -0.90 -3.38
C LYS A 51 5.44 -2.00 -3.39
N VAL A 52 5.74 -2.50 -4.59
CA VAL A 52 6.77 -3.51 -4.81
C VAL A 52 7.99 -2.86 -5.41
N ARG A 53 9.13 -3.02 -4.76
CA ARG A 53 10.42 -2.52 -5.23
C ARG A 53 11.09 -3.59 -6.09
N SER A 54 11.70 -3.15 -7.18
CA SER A 54 12.60 -3.99 -7.94
C SER A 54 14.03 -3.72 -7.52
N ARG A 55 14.77 -4.76 -7.15
CA ARG A 55 16.23 -4.69 -7.26
C ARG A 55 16.58 -4.57 -8.74
N ASN A 56 17.44 -3.63 -9.11
CA ASN A 56 17.97 -3.45 -10.47
C ASN A 56 16.95 -3.31 -11.63
N ASN A 57 15.73 -2.79 -11.39
CA ASN A 57 14.68 -2.65 -12.43
C ASN A 57 14.25 -3.95 -13.14
N GLU A 58 14.51 -5.12 -12.57
CA GLU A 58 14.09 -6.42 -13.13
C GLU A 58 12.57 -6.68 -13.09
N VAL A 59 11.82 -6.02 -12.21
CA VAL A 59 10.35 -6.15 -12.14
C VAL A 59 9.72 -5.25 -13.18
N LYS A 60 9.47 -5.83 -14.36
CA LYS A 60 8.67 -5.22 -15.42
C LYS A 60 7.19 -5.29 -15.08
N LEU A 61 6.40 -4.33 -15.57
CA LEU A 61 4.94 -4.34 -15.46
C LEU A 61 4.34 -5.66 -15.96
N SER A 62 4.82 -6.18 -17.09
CA SER A 62 4.37 -7.46 -17.65
C SER A 62 4.54 -8.65 -16.69
N LYS A 63 5.65 -8.69 -15.93
CA LYS A 63 5.88 -9.72 -14.90
C LYS A 63 4.89 -9.58 -13.75
N MET A 64 4.61 -8.35 -13.33
CA MET A 64 3.63 -8.10 -12.26
C MET A 64 2.21 -8.47 -12.69
N PHE A 65 1.81 -8.11 -13.92
CA PHE A 65 0.52 -8.52 -14.48
C PHE A 65 0.38 -10.04 -14.50
N ALA A 66 1.39 -10.76 -15.01
CA ALA A 66 1.38 -12.22 -15.01
C ALA A 66 1.26 -12.82 -13.60
N LEU A 67 2.02 -12.29 -12.63
CA LEU A 67 1.98 -12.76 -11.24
C LEU A 67 0.61 -12.57 -10.60
N VAL A 68 -0.04 -11.42 -10.82
CA VAL A 68 -1.37 -11.16 -10.26
C VAL A 68 -2.42 -12.04 -10.91
N GLU A 69 -2.37 -12.23 -12.23
CA GLU A 69 -3.29 -13.13 -12.94
C GLU A 69 -3.17 -14.59 -12.48
N ASP A 70 -1.95 -15.08 -12.19
CA ASP A 70 -1.70 -16.44 -11.68
C ASP A 70 -2.41 -16.71 -10.34
N VAL A 71 -2.62 -15.67 -9.53
CA VAL A 71 -3.18 -15.79 -8.18
C VAL A 71 -4.60 -15.23 -8.05
N LYS A 72 -5.09 -14.53 -9.08
CA LYS A 72 -6.35 -13.79 -9.11
C LYS A 72 -7.55 -14.66 -8.71
N THR A 73 -7.70 -15.82 -9.34
CA THR A 73 -8.81 -16.74 -9.07
C THR A 73 -8.71 -17.33 -7.66
N ASN A 74 -7.51 -17.75 -7.25
CA ASN A 74 -7.30 -18.41 -5.97
C ASN A 74 -7.57 -17.47 -4.79
N ILE A 75 -7.20 -16.20 -4.92
CA ILE A 75 -7.38 -15.18 -3.87
C ILE A 75 -8.70 -14.42 -4.02
N HIS A 76 -9.43 -14.63 -5.11
CA HIS A 76 -10.70 -13.96 -5.41
C HIS A 76 -10.57 -12.44 -5.56
N ILE A 77 -9.52 -11.99 -6.27
CA ILE A 77 -9.35 -10.57 -6.60
C ILE A 77 -10.42 -10.18 -7.62
N ARG A 78 -11.31 -9.25 -7.23
CA ARG A 78 -12.37 -8.72 -8.11
C ARG A 78 -11.78 -7.87 -9.24
N GLU A 79 -10.97 -6.88 -8.86
CA GLU A 79 -10.36 -5.92 -9.76
C GLU A 79 -8.97 -5.58 -9.25
N TYR A 80 -8.06 -5.23 -10.16
CA TYR A 80 -6.74 -4.73 -9.81
C TYR A 80 -6.24 -3.78 -10.88
N SER A 81 -5.26 -2.96 -10.48
CA SER A 81 -4.47 -2.17 -11.40
C SER A 81 -3.00 -2.30 -11.02
N VAL A 82 -2.13 -2.25 -12.03
CA VAL A 82 -0.68 -2.22 -11.83
C VAL A 82 -0.15 -0.99 -12.56
N SER A 83 0.60 -0.16 -11.84
CA SER A 83 1.22 1.03 -12.39
C SER A 83 2.67 1.17 -11.93
N GLN A 84 3.48 1.82 -12.75
CA GLN A 84 4.84 2.17 -12.36
C GLN A 84 4.79 3.48 -11.56
N THR A 85 5.52 3.55 -10.46
CA THR A 85 5.63 4.80 -9.70
C THR A 85 6.29 5.88 -10.57
N THR A 86 5.60 7.00 -10.74
CA THR A 86 6.12 8.13 -11.52
C THR A 86 7.11 8.95 -10.71
N LEU A 87 7.97 9.73 -11.39
CA LEU A 87 8.85 10.69 -10.71
C LEU A 87 8.04 11.70 -9.88
N GLU A 88 6.91 12.17 -10.42
CA GLU A 88 6.01 13.07 -9.70
C GLU A 88 5.48 12.44 -8.41
N GLN A 89 5.09 11.16 -8.42
CA GLN A 89 4.66 10.45 -7.21
C GLN A 89 5.80 10.29 -6.20
N ILE A 90 7.04 10.13 -6.67
CA ILE A 90 8.23 10.13 -5.80
C ILE A 90 8.41 11.51 -5.16
N PHE A 91 8.34 12.58 -5.95
CA PHE A 91 8.43 13.96 -5.45
C PHE A 91 7.32 14.28 -4.46
N ASN A 92 6.06 13.96 -4.78
CA ASN A 92 4.92 14.17 -3.89
C ASN A 92 5.06 13.37 -2.59
N SER A 93 5.59 12.14 -2.65
CA SER A 93 5.88 11.34 -1.46
C SER A 93 7.01 11.94 -0.60
N PHE A 94 8.00 12.61 -1.20
CA PHE A 94 9.02 13.31 -0.44
C PHE A 94 8.48 14.59 0.18
N ALA A 95 7.67 15.36 -0.56
CA ALA A 95 7.03 16.57 -0.06
C ALA A 95 6.06 16.27 1.10
N SER A 96 5.30 15.18 1.04
CA SER A 96 4.40 14.76 2.12
C SER A 96 5.11 14.28 3.39
N GLN A 97 6.43 14.05 3.34
CA GLN A 97 7.25 13.67 4.48
C GLN A 97 8.00 14.86 5.10
N GLN A 98 7.97 16.03 4.44
CA GLN A 98 8.45 17.26 5.04
C GLN A 98 7.36 17.78 5.98
N GLU A 99 7.52 17.54 7.28
CA GLU A 99 6.84 18.35 8.30
C GLU A 99 7.24 19.81 8.06
N GLU A 100 6.28 20.74 8.15
CA GLU A 100 6.52 22.17 8.06
C GLU A 100 7.78 22.54 8.84
N GLU A 101 8.86 22.92 8.15
CA GLU A 101 9.92 23.67 8.81
C GLU A 101 9.30 25.00 9.24
N GLN A 102 8.77 25.07 10.47
CA GLN A 102 8.50 26.32 11.18
C GLN A 102 9.82 27.00 11.57
N GLY A 103 10.77 27.06 10.64
CA GLY A 103 11.97 27.86 10.77
C GLY A 103 11.54 29.32 10.72
N ALA A 104 11.44 29.96 11.88
CA ALA A 104 11.18 31.39 12.00
C ALA A 104 12.08 32.14 11.02
N VAL A 105 11.48 32.89 10.10
CA VAL A 105 12.18 33.72 9.11
C VAL A 105 12.95 34.80 9.88
N ARG A 106 14.22 34.53 10.22
CA ARG A 106 15.13 35.51 10.80
C ARG A 106 15.60 36.45 9.70
N GLY A 107 14.79 37.43 9.37
CA GLY A 107 15.11 38.34 8.29
C GLY A 107 14.32 39.63 8.29
N VAL A 108 14.43 40.46 9.34
CA VAL A 108 14.46 41.93 9.19
C VAL A 108 15.27 42.52 10.36
N PHE A 109 16.54 42.84 10.14
CA PHE A 109 17.23 43.82 10.99
C PHE A 109 16.82 45.19 10.49
N GLN A 110 16.04 45.91 11.29
CA GLN A 110 15.75 47.32 11.06
C GLN A 110 16.94 48.13 11.59
N GLN A 111 17.71 48.72 10.68
CA GLN A 111 18.71 49.74 11.03
C GLN A 111 17.97 50.99 11.56
N ALA A 112 18.41 51.45 12.73
CA ALA A 112 18.18 52.81 13.22
C ALA A 112 19.53 53.54 13.21
#